data_AF-A0A924H0E2-F1
#
_entry.id   AF-A0A924H0E2-F1
#
_cell.length_a   1.000
_cell.length_b   1.000
_cell.length_c   1.000
_cell.angle_alpha   90.00
_cell.angle_beta   90.00
_cell.angle_gamma   90.00
#
_symmetry.space_group_name_H-M   'P 1'
#
loop_
_entity.id
_entity.type
_entity.pdbx_description
1 polymer ?
#
loop_
_entity_poly.entity_id
_entity_poly.type
_entity_poly.pdbx_seq_one_letter_code
_entity_poly.pdbx_strand_id
1 'polypeptide(L)'
;MKRRDLLQGGSLVLLLGAAQIARGANIVAVRVWPAPEYSRVTIESDTKLSSKQIVMINPPRLAVDIDGLTLNGELRELVGKVRADDPFIAGIRASQQSPGVVRLLVDLKQSAGPQVFTLQPVAAYQQPLVFDFYPAKEADPLEALINERMKEKDRPRVSPPAASPLASSPALPAGPQ
;
A
#
# COMPACT_ATOMS: atom_id res chain seq x y z
N MET A 1 52.87 14.23 -36.26
CA MET A 1 51.62 14.62 -35.55
C MET A 1 51.93 15.81 -34.66
N LYS A 2 51.27 16.97 -34.86
CA LYS A 2 51.62 18.24 -34.21
C LYS A 2 50.98 18.29 -32.82
N ARG A 3 51.75 18.67 -31.79
CA ARG A 3 51.32 18.81 -30.39
C ARG A 3 50.06 19.68 -30.20
N ARG A 4 49.77 20.55 -31.17
CA ARG A 4 48.62 21.46 -31.20
C ARG A 4 47.30 20.73 -31.49
N ASP A 5 47.35 19.67 -32.29
CA ASP A 5 46.16 18.86 -32.64
C ASP A 5 45.72 18.00 -31.44
N LEU A 6 46.68 17.56 -30.62
CA LEU A 6 46.42 16.81 -29.38
C LEU A 6 45.76 17.68 -28.31
N LEU A 7 46.16 18.96 -28.21
CA LEU A 7 45.58 19.92 -27.27
C LEU A 7 44.17 20.36 -27.69
N GLN A 8 43.89 20.48 -28.99
CA GLN A 8 42.56 20.78 -29.51
C GLN A 8 41.57 19.62 -29.33
N GLY A 9 42.03 18.37 -29.47
CA GLY A 9 41.20 17.19 -29.18
C GLY A 9 40.86 17.04 -27.69
N GLY A 10 41.82 17.34 -26.79
CA GLY A 10 41.60 17.25 -25.34
C GLY A 10 40.56 18.25 -24.79
N SER A 11 40.46 19.44 -25.39
CA SER A 11 39.48 20.46 -25.00
C SER A 11 38.04 20.05 -25.31
N LEU A 12 37.81 19.25 -26.36
CA LEU A 12 36.46 18.81 -26.73
C LEU A 12 35.93 17.74 -25.77
N VAL A 13 36.81 16.93 -25.18
CA VAL A 13 36.47 15.93 -24.16
C VAL A 13 36.08 16.58 -22.83
N LEU A 14 36.67 17.73 -22.48
CA LEU A 14 36.35 18.50 -21.27
C LEU A 14 35.03 19.29 -21.35
N LEU A 15 34.49 19.49 -22.56
CA LEU A 15 33.19 20.17 -22.78
C LEU A 15 32.00 19.20 -22.80
N LEU A 16 32.24 17.89 -22.86
CA LEU A 16 31.27 16.86 -22.46
C LEU A 16 31.22 16.84 -20.93
N GLY A 17 30.83 17.99 -20.36
CA GLY A 17 30.68 18.19 -18.93
C GLY A 17 29.80 17.11 -18.34
N ALA A 18 30.15 16.69 -17.11
CA ALA A 18 29.44 15.70 -16.33
C ALA A 18 27.93 15.84 -16.56
N ALA A 19 27.35 14.95 -17.37
CA ALA A 19 25.91 14.83 -17.47
C ALA A 19 25.44 14.67 -16.03
N GLN A 20 24.74 15.67 -15.49
CA GLN A 20 24.15 15.57 -14.17
C GLN A 20 23.14 14.44 -14.27
N ILE A 21 23.57 13.25 -13.86
CA ILE A 21 22.69 12.11 -13.66
C ILE A 21 21.76 12.55 -12.54
N ALA A 22 20.59 13.08 -12.91
CA ALA A 22 19.53 13.35 -11.97
C ALA A 22 19.13 12.00 -11.38
N ARG A 23 19.66 11.68 -10.19
CA ARG A 23 19.24 10.50 -9.44
C ARG A 23 17.86 10.78 -8.88
N GLY A 24 16.90 9.92 -9.22
CA GLY A 24 15.61 9.91 -8.54
C GLY A 24 15.78 9.56 -7.06
N ALA A 25 14.80 9.96 -6.25
CA ALA A 25 14.67 9.58 -4.86
C ALA A 25 14.72 8.06 -4.71
N ASN A 26 15.35 7.59 -3.64
CA ASN A 26 15.33 6.17 -3.30
C ASN A 26 14.07 5.87 -2.50
N ILE A 27 13.41 4.78 -2.86
CA ILE A 27 12.30 4.25 -2.07
C ILE A 27 12.90 3.50 -0.88
N VAL A 28 12.42 3.83 0.32
CA VAL A 28 12.83 3.23 1.58
C VAL A 28 11.87 2.11 1.95
N ALA A 29 10.56 2.33 1.77
CA ALA A 29 9.54 1.36 2.08
C ALA A 29 8.27 1.60 1.29
N VAL A 30 7.51 0.53 1.06
CA VAL A 30 6.15 0.61 0.54
C VAL A 30 5.24 -0.24 1.39
N ARG A 31 4.14 0.35 1.87
CA ARG A 31 3.17 -0.25 2.80
C ARG A 31 1.76 -0.15 2.22
N VAL A 32 0.96 -1.17 2.48
CA VAL A 32 -0.46 -1.22 2.11
C VAL A 32 -1.25 -1.63 3.36
N TRP A 33 -2.28 -0.87 3.69
CA TRP A 33 -3.20 -1.12 4.78
C TRP A 33 -4.62 -1.24 4.22
N PRO A 34 -5.14 -2.46 4.05
CA PRO A 34 -6.52 -2.68 3.62
C PRO A 34 -7.45 -2.69 4.82
N ALA A 35 -8.43 -1.79 4.87
CA ALA A 35 -9.48 -1.80 5.89
C ALA A 35 -10.86 -1.43 5.29
N PRO A 36 -11.97 -1.88 5.89
CA PRO A 36 -13.32 -1.55 5.42
C PRO A 36 -13.61 -0.05 5.34
N GLU A 37 -13.08 0.73 6.28
CA GLU A 37 -13.27 2.17 6.37
C GLU A 37 -12.43 2.98 5.38
N TYR A 38 -11.22 2.49 5.04
CA TYR A 38 -10.35 3.04 4.01
C TYR A 38 -9.21 2.06 3.68
N SER A 39 -8.73 2.10 2.44
CA SER A 39 -7.42 1.52 2.11
C SER A 39 -6.37 2.61 2.05
N ARG A 40 -5.20 2.37 2.64
CA ARG A 40 -4.04 3.28 2.60
C ARG A 40 -2.86 2.63 1.92
N VAL A 41 -2.27 3.33 0.97
CA VAL A 41 -0.95 3.01 0.41
C VAL A 41 0.02 4.09 0.87
N THR A 42 1.22 3.69 1.26
CA THR A 42 2.27 4.64 1.66
C THR A 42 3.57 4.28 0.99
N ILE A 43 4.17 5.26 0.32
CA ILE A 43 5.48 5.17 -0.31
C ILE A 43 6.41 6.11 0.46
N GLU A 44 7.40 5.53 1.12
CA GLU A 44 8.39 6.25 1.88
C GLU A 44 9.66 6.40 1.05
N SER A 45 10.19 7.61 0.97
CA SER A 45 11.42 7.93 0.23
C SER A 45 12.42 8.70 1.08
N ASP A 46 13.67 8.70 0.63
CA ASP A 46 14.77 9.46 1.24
C ASP A 46 14.67 10.99 1.05
N THR A 47 13.85 11.42 0.08
CA THR A 47 13.61 12.83 -0.24
C THR A 47 12.12 13.07 -0.47
N LYS A 48 11.68 14.32 -0.32
CA LYS A 48 10.27 14.68 -0.45
C LYS A 48 9.81 14.55 -1.90
N LEU A 49 8.73 13.80 -2.12
CA LEU A 49 8.13 13.60 -3.44
C LEU A 49 7.06 14.66 -3.74
N SER A 50 6.99 15.04 -5.01
CA SER A 50 5.89 15.82 -5.58
C SER A 50 5.03 14.88 -6.42
N SER A 51 3.71 15.11 -6.45
CA SER A 51 2.80 14.27 -7.20
C SER A 51 1.63 15.03 -7.80
N LYS A 52 1.14 14.56 -8.96
CA LYS A 52 -0.07 15.03 -9.62
C LYS A 52 -1.04 13.86 -9.77
N GLN A 53 -2.27 14.05 -9.30
CA GLN A 53 -3.31 13.02 -9.38
C GLN A 53 -4.30 13.28 -10.50
N ILE A 54 -4.78 12.21 -11.13
CA ILE A 54 -5.84 12.19 -12.13
C ILE A 54 -6.81 11.08 -11.72
N VAL A 55 -8.05 11.47 -11.45
CA VAL A 55 -9.13 10.53 -11.11
C VAL A 55 -9.90 10.19 -12.37
N MET A 56 -10.14 8.90 -12.60
CA MET A 56 -10.93 8.38 -13.71
C MET A 56 -12.14 7.66 -13.14
N ILE A 57 -13.32 7.87 -13.71
CA ILE A 57 -14.58 7.34 -13.15
C ILE A 57 -15.07 6.06 -13.83
N ASN A 58 -14.70 5.81 -15.10
CA ASN A 58 -15.21 4.69 -15.90
C ASN A 58 -14.08 3.99 -16.69
N PRO A 59 -13.51 2.87 -16.20
CA PRO A 59 -13.68 2.31 -14.85
C PRO A 59 -13.02 3.20 -13.78
N PRO A 60 -13.37 3.04 -12.48
CA PRO A 60 -12.82 3.84 -11.41
C PRO A 60 -11.31 3.56 -11.24
N ARG A 61 -10.49 4.59 -11.43
CA ARG A 61 -9.02 4.51 -11.31
C ARG A 61 -8.45 5.80 -10.75
N LEU A 62 -7.29 5.69 -10.11
CA LEU A 62 -6.44 6.82 -9.76
C LEU A 62 -5.10 6.67 -10.48
N ALA A 63 -4.73 7.64 -11.32
CA ALA A 63 -3.38 7.77 -11.82
C ALA A 63 -2.65 8.85 -11.02
N VAL A 64 -1.46 8.54 -10.52
CA VAL A 64 -0.60 9.50 -9.82
C VAL A 64 0.76 9.53 -10.49
N ASP A 65 1.10 10.69 -11.05
CA ASP A 65 2.44 10.99 -11.54
C ASP A 65 3.27 11.51 -10.39
N ILE A 66 4.41 10.86 -10.14
CA ILE A 66 5.32 11.17 -9.05
C ILE A 66 6.64 11.65 -9.64
N ASP A 67 6.97 12.90 -9.34
CA ASP A 67 8.19 13.56 -9.79
C ASP A 67 9.39 13.13 -8.93
N GLY A 68 10.56 13.07 -9.56
CA GLY A 68 11.80 12.71 -8.89
C GLY A 68 11.94 11.21 -8.63
N LEU A 69 11.16 10.34 -9.28
CA LEU A 69 11.31 8.89 -9.17
C LEU A 69 11.77 8.26 -10.48
N THR A 70 12.56 7.20 -10.34
CA THR A 70 12.88 6.28 -11.43
C THR A 70 12.32 4.92 -11.09
N LEU A 71 11.64 4.29 -12.05
CA LEU A 71 10.98 3.01 -11.85
C LEU A 71 12.03 1.93 -11.48
N ASN A 72 11.94 1.41 -10.25
CA ASN A 72 12.81 0.37 -9.73
C ASN A 72 12.02 -0.92 -9.40
N GLY A 73 12.71 -1.96 -8.91
CA GLY A 73 12.09 -3.23 -8.55
C GLY A 73 11.06 -3.10 -7.43
N GLU A 74 11.33 -2.31 -6.40
CA GLU A 74 10.46 -2.12 -5.23
C GLU A 74 9.09 -1.52 -5.60
N LEU A 75 9.07 -0.56 -6.53
CA LEU A 75 7.82 0.01 -7.05
C LEU A 75 7.04 -1.00 -7.92
N ARG A 76 7.73 -1.92 -8.60
CA ARG A 76 7.07 -3.00 -9.35
C ARG A 76 6.51 -4.07 -8.41
N GLU A 77 7.19 -4.34 -7.29
CA GLU A 77 6.71 -5.26 -6.25
C GLU A 77 5.47 -4.76 -5.52
N LEU A 78 5.17 -3.45 -5.56
CA LEU A 78 3.91 -2.91 -5.02
C LEU A 78 2.68 -3.62 -5.59
N VAL A 79 2.74 -4.07 -6.84
CA VAL A 79 1.69 -4.87 -7.49
C VAL A 79 1.37 -6.13 -6.66
N GLY A 80 2.39 -6.79 -6.11
CA GLY A 80 2.25 -8.02 -5.33
C GLY A 80 1.86 -7.81 -3.87
N LYS A 81 1.94 -6.58 -3.35
CA LYS A 81 1.57 -6.25 -1.96
C LYS A 81 0.07 -5.98 -1.80
N VAL A 82 -0.64 -5.70 -2.89
CA VAL A 82 -2.10 -5.54 -2.86
C VAL A 82 -2.73 -6.90 -2.66
N ARG A 83 -3.48 -7.03 -1.57
CA ARG A 83 -4.15 -8.28 -1.24
C ARG A 83 -5.47 -8.40 -1.99
N ALA A 84 -5.84 -9.63 -2.36
CA ALA A 84 -7.10 -9.88 -3.06
C ALA A 84 -8.34 -9.48 -2.24
N ASP A 85 -8.22 -9.47 -0.90
CA ASP A 85 -9.26 -9.08 0.07
C ASP A 85 -9.36 -7.57 0.34
N ASP A 86 -8.54 -6.73 -0.31
CA ASP A 86 -8.63 -5.26 -0.19
C ASP A 86 -10.00 -4.75 -0.68
N PRO A 87 -10.77 -3.97 0.11
CA PRO A 87 -12.12 -3.54 -0.28
C PRO A 87 -12.14 -2.46 -1.36
N PHE A 88 -11.05 -1.71 -1.57
CA PHE A 88 -11.01 -0.56 -2.48
C PHE A 88 -10.11 -0.80 -3.69
N ILE A 89 -8.97 -1.45 -3.51
CA ILE A 89 -7.93 -1.57 -4.52
C ILE A 89 -8.05 -2.93 -5.22
N ALA A 90 -8.25 -2.90 -6.55
CA ALA A 90 -8.23 -4.09 -7.39
C ALA A 90 -6.79 -4.48 -7.77
N GLY A 91 -5.94 -3.49 -7.97
CA GLY A 91 -4.52 -3.68 -8.27
C GLY A 91 -3.81 -2.34 -8.41
N ILE A 92 -2.48 -2.37 -8.29
CA ILE A 92 -1.62 -1.21 -8.52
C ILE A 92 -0.63 -1.58 -9.62
N ARG A 93 -0.37 -0.65 -10.53
CA ARG A 93 0.61 -0.79 -11.61
C ARG A 93 1.56 0.40 -11.58
N ALA A 94 2.86 0.13 -11.76
CA ALA A 94 3.88 1.18 -11.84
C ALA A 94 4.51 1.19 -13.23
N SER A 95 4.58 2.36 -13.85
CA SER A 95 5.19 2.57 -15.17
C SER A 95 6.04 3.83 -15.19
N GLN A 96 7.11 3.84 -15.98
CA GLN A 96 7.88 5.05 -16.23
C GLN A 96 7.09 5.93 -17.20
N GLN A 97 6.68 7.13 -16.77
CA GLN A 97 5.89 8.05 -17.60
C GLN A 97 6.81 8.92 -18.48
N SER A 98 7.89 9.42 -17.90
CA SER A 98 8.97 10.16 -18.56
C SER A 98 10.24 10.06 -17.69
N PRO A 99 11.43 10.50 -18.15
CA PRO A 99 12.62 10.51 -17.32
C PRO A 99 12.37 11.28 -16.00
N GLY A 100 12.59 10.63 -14.86
CA GLY A 100 12.36 11.21 -13.54
C GLY A 100 10.90 11.27 -13.09
N VAL A 101 9.94 10.75 -13.85
CA VAL A 101 8.52 10.69 -13.47
C VAL A 101 7.99 9.27 -13.56
N VAL A 102 7.54 8.73 -12.43
CA VAL A 102 6.86 7.43 -12.35
C VAL A 102 5.35 7.65 -12.24
N ARG A 103 4.57 6.96 -13.07
CA ARG A 103 3.12 6.89 -12.95
C ARG A 103 2.72 5.64 -12.20
N LEU A 104 1.99 5.82 -11.11
CA LEU A 104 1.24 4.77 -10.43
C LEU A 104 -0.20 4.80 -10.90
N LEU A 105 -0.68 3.68 -11.42
CA LEU A 105 -2.07 3.49 -11.76
C LEU A 105 -2.70 2.52 -10.76
N VAL A 106 -3.65 3.01 -9.98
CA VAL A 106 -4.43 2.25 -9.02
C VAL A 106 -5.78 1.95 -9.66
N ASP A 107 -6.04 0.67 -9.92
CA ASP A 107 -7.35 0.19 -10.34
C ASP A 107 -8.22 -0.01 -9.11
N LEU A 108 -9.41 0.56 -9.09
CA LEU A 108 -10.32 0.50 -7.94
C LEU A 108 -11.45 -0.51 -8.17
N LYS A 109 -11.88 -1.17 -7.11
CA LYS A 109 -13.02 -2.10 -7.10
C LYS A 109 -14.36 -1.38 -7.05
N GLN A 110 -14.37 -0.17 -6.48
CA GLN A 110 -15.54 0.66 -6.28
C GLN A 110 -15.16 2.14 -6.38
N SER A 111 -16.16 3.00 -6.51
CA SER A 111 -15.95 4.45 -6.45
C SER A 111 -15.44 4.84 -5.06
N ALA A 112 -14.33 5.58 -5.01
CA ALA A 112 -13.69 6.06 -3.79
C ALA A 112 -13.33 7.54 -3.95
N GLY A 113 -13.18 8.24 -2.84
CA GLY A 113 -12.60 9.58 -2.78
C GLY A 113 -11.09 9.51 -2.49
N PRO A 114 -10.22 9.43 -3.52
CA PRO A 114 -8.79 9.33 -3.31
C PRO A 114 -8.20 10.64 -2.77
N GLN A 115 -7.38 10.53 -1.73
CA GLN A 115 -6.59 11.63 -1.18
C GLN A 115 -5.11 11.31 -1.31
N VAL A 116 -4.34 12.20 -1.94
CA VAL A 116 -2.89 12.06 -2.09
C VAL A 116 -2.19 13.21 -1.41
N PHE A 117 -1.34 12.92 -0.43
CA PHE A 117 -0.65 13.93 0.38
C PHE A 117 0.70 13.44 0.90
N THR A 118 1.55 14.37 1.34
CA THR A 118 2.82 14.06 1.99
C THR A 118 2.73 14.38 3.49
N LEU A 119 3.39 13.59 4.33
CA LEU A 119 3.56 13.91 5.74
C LEU A 119 5.00 14.36 6.01
N GLN A 120 5.19 15.10 7.10
CA GLN A 120 6.52 15.42 7.60
C GLN A 120 7.17 14.15 8.16
N PRO A 121 8.50 14.00 8.02
CA PRO A 121 9.24 12.92 8.67
C PRO A 121 9.05 12.92 10.18
N VAL A 122 8.96 11.72 10.75
CA VAL A 122 8.82 11.53 12.21
C VAL A 122 9.59 10.31 12.66
N ALA A 123 10.48 10.50 13.65
CA ALA A 123 11.34 9.46 14.20
C ALA A 123 12.10 8.68 13.10
N ALA A 124 11.81 7.39 12.93
CA ALA A 124 12.46 6.53 11.95
C ALA A 124 11.84 6.62 10.54
N TYR A 125 10.69 7.28 10.39
CA TYR A 125 10.00 7.43 9.11
C TYR A 125 10.51 8.67 8.36
N GLN A 126 10.94 8.47 7.12
CA GLN A 126 11.50 9.46 6.22
C GLN A 126 10.38 10.31 5.58
N GLN A 127 10.30 10.40 4.25
CA GLN A 127 9.37 11.28 3.54
C GLN A 127 8.22 10.45 2.96
N PRO A 128 7.09 10.26 3.67
CA PRO A 128 5.97 9.48 3.17
C PRO A 128 5.08 10.26 2.20
N LEU A 129 4.81 9.66 1.06
CA LEU A 129 3.71 9.96 0.16
C LEU A 129 2.57 8.96 0.41
N VAL A 130 1.41 9.48 0.83
CA VAL A 130 0.26 8.70 1.30
C VAL A 130 -0.88 8.82 0.28
N PHE A 131 -1.54 7.69 0.05
CA PHE A 131 -2.72 7.57 -0.81
C PHE A 131 -3.81 6.89 0.00
N ASP A 132 -4.87 7.64 0.32
CA ASP A 132 -6.03 7.09 1.03
C ASP A 132 -7.22 6.96 0.09
N PHE A 133 -7.93 5.84 0.20
CA PHE A 133 -9.12 5.54 -0.57
C PHE A 133 -10.28 5.35 0.39
N TYR A 134 -11.07 6.42 0.57
CA TYR A 134 -12.31 6.39 1.35
C TYR A 134 -13.49 5.99 0.47
N PRO A 135 -14.51 5.29 1.00
CA PRO A 135 -15.70 4.99 0.24
C PRO A 135 -16.41 6.28 -0.18
N ALA A 136 -16.85 6.35 -1.44
CA ALA A 136 -17.59 7.51 -1.93
C ALA A 136 -18.95 7.69 -1.22
N LYS A 137 -19.48 6.61 -0.63
CA LYS A 137 -20.66 6.59 0.22
C LYS A 137 -20.34 5.81 1.49
N GLU A 138 -20.47 6.45 2.65
CA GLU A 138 -20.26 5.79 3.93
C GLU A 138 -21.23 4.61 4.10
N ALA A 139 -20.71 3.49 4.63
CA ALA A 139 -21.53 2.33 4.93
C ALA A 139 -22.41 2.63 6.16
N ASP A 140 -23.70 2.28 6.09
CA ASP A 140 -24.60 2.43 7.23
C ASP A 140 -24.22 1.43 8.34
N PRO A 141 -23.88 1.89 9.55
CA PRO A 141 -23.48 1.00 10.64
C PRO A 141 -24.58 0.01 11.04
N LEU A 142 -25.87 0.36 10.85
CA LEU A 142 -26.97 -0.55 11.16
C LEU A 142 -27.04 -1.71 10.16
N GLU A 143 -26.86 -1.41 8.87
CA GLU A 143 -26.79 -2.43 7.80
C GLU A 143 -25.64 -3.42 8.05
N ALA A 144 -24.50 -2.95 8.55
CA ALA A 144 -23.37 -3.80 8.91
C ALA A 144 -23.75 -4.80 10.02
N LEU A 145 -24.42 -4.34 11.08
CA LEU A 145 -24.88 -5.19 12.19
C LEU A 145 -25.95 -6.20 11.74
N ILE A 146 -26.85 -5.80 10.84
CA ILE A 146 -27.86 -6.69 10.27
C ILE A 146 -27.17 -7.82 9.49
N ASN A 147 -26.21 -7.48 8.62
CA ASN A 147 -25.46 -8.45 7.82
C ASN A 147 -24.64 -9.41 8.68
N GLU A 148 -24.03 -8.93 9.77
CA GLU A 148 -23.31 -9.76 10.73
C GLU A 148 -24.24 -10.77 11.43
N ARG A 149 -25.39 -10.31 11.92
CA ARG A 149 -26.41 -11.17 12.54
C ARG A 149 -26.97 -12.20 11.56
N MET A 150 -27.19 -11.83 10.30
CA MET A 150 -27.64 -12.78 9.27
C MET A 150 -26.56 -13.84 9.01
N LYS A 151 -25.29 -13.45 8.88
CA LYS A 151 -24.18 -14.40 8.73
C LYS A 151 -24.01 -15.33 9.92
N GLU A 152 -24.27 -14.87 11.14
CA GLU A 152 -24.22 -15.70 12.34
C GLU A 152 -25.37 -16.72 12.38
N LYS A 153 -26.58 -16.31 11.95
CA LYS A 153 -27.76 -17.18 11.89
C LYS A 153 -27.60 -18.34 10.90
N ASP A 154 -26.82 -18.14 9.85
CA ASP A 154 -26.53 -19.14 8.82
C ASP A 154 -25.33 -20.06 9.17
N ARG A 155 -24.64 -19.83 10.29
CA ARG A 155 -23.59 -20.75 10.75
C ARG A 155 -24.20 -22.03 11.34
N PRO A 156 -23.82 -23.22 10.86
CA PRO A 156 -24.25 -24.47 11.47
C PRO A 156 -23.77 -24.51 12.93
N ARG A 157 -24.72 -24.70 13.85
CA ARG A 157 -24.44 -24.80 15.28
C ARG A 157 -23.64 -26.09 15.52
N VAL A 158 -22.32 -25.98 15.67
CA VAL A 158 -21.50 -27.09 16.14
C VAL A 158 -21.82 -27.26 17.62
N SER A 159 -22.58 -28.31 17.93
CA SER A 159 -22.86 -28.72 19.30
C SER A 159 -21.53 -28.96 20.04
N PRO A 160 -21.32 -28.40 21.25
CA PRO A 160 -20.16 -28.77 22.03
C PRO A 160 -20.18 -30.28 22.33
N PRO A 161 -19.01 -30.95 22.39
CA PRO A 161 -18.98 -32.35 22.81
C PRO A 161 -19.60 -32.46 24.20
N ALA A 162 -20.55 -33.38 24.35
CA ALA A 162 -21.20 -33.64 25.63
C ALA A 162 -20.13 -33.92 26.70
N ALA A 163 -20.05 -33.05 27.70
CA ALA A 163 -19.21 -33.28 28.87
C ALA A 163 -19.65 -34.61 29.51
N SER A 164 -18.72 -35.56 29.58
CA SER A 164 -18.91 -36.79 30.35
C SER A 164 -19.11 -36.42 31.82
N PRO A 165 -20.13 -36.95 32.51
CA PRO A 165 -20.33 -36.63 33.92
C PRO A 165 -19.16 -37.23 34.71
N LEU A 166 -18.46 -36.33 35.40
CA LEU A 166 -17.36 -36.63 36.32
C LEU A 166 -17.88 -37.54 37.45
N ALA A 167 -17.08 -38.55 37.77
CA ALA A 167 -17.35 -39.59 38.75
C ALA A 167 -17.91 -39.07 40.09
N SER A 168 -18.92 -39.78 40.60
CA SER A 168 -19.44 -39.68 41.95
C SER A 168 -18.33 -39.92 42.99
N SER A 169 -18.18 -38.99 43.94
CA SER A 169 -17.35 -39.15 45.14
C SER A 169 -17.81 -40.33 45.99
N PRO A 170 -16.90 -41.11 46.61
CA PRO A 170 -17.28 -42.16 47.54
C PRO A 170 -17.55 -41.59 48.94
N ALA A 171 -18.61 -42.06 49.58
CA ALA A 171 -18.97 -41.75 50.96
C ALA A 171 -18.03 -42.47 51.96
N LEU A 172 -17.69 -41.77 53.03
CA LEU A 172 -16.85 -42.20 54.16
C LEU A 172 -17.61 -43.23 55.05
N PRO A 173 -16.96 -44.29 55.57
CA PRO A 173 -17.65 -45.24 56.46
C PRO A 173 -17.72 -44.72 57.90
N ALA A 174 -18.88 -44.87 58.54
CA ALA A 174 -19.06 -44.68 59.98
C ALA A 174 -18.50 -45.89 60.74
N GLY A 175 -17.72 -45.64 61.79
CA GLY A 175 -17.12 -46.65 62.66
C GLY A 175 -18.13 -47.31 63.62
N PRO A 176 -17.80 -48.49 64.20
CA PRO A 176 -18.71 -49.25 65.05
C PRO A 176 -18.63 -48.82 66.52
N GLN A 177 -19.72 -49.04 67.25
CA GLN A 177 -19.72 -49.19 68.71
C GLN A 177 -19.55 -50.67 69.08
#